data_AF-A0A2V2BDG3-F1
#
_entry.id   AF-A0A2V2BDG3-F1
#
_cell.length_a   1.000
_cell.length_b   1.000
_cell.length_c   1.000
_cell.angle_alpha   90.00
_cell.angle_beta   90.00
_cell.angle_gamma   90.00
#
_symmetry.space_group_name_H-M   'P 1'
#
loop_
_entity.id
_entity.type
_entity.pdbx_description
1 polymer ?
#
loop_
_entity_poly.entity_id
_entity_poly.type
_entity_poly.pdbx_seq_one_letter_code
_entity_poly.pdbx_strand_id
1 'polypeptide(L)'
;MIASARPAPGNKADAHVWRESGLPAAAAGSTVIADGAYLGTGLIVPHRRRAGRPLLRGQEEDNAEHRRVRARVEHTFAQAVAAMHNLAMTR
;
A
#
# COMPACT_ATOMS: atom_id res chain seq x y z
N MET A 1 14.88 -2.56 -1.14
CA MET A 1 14.97 -1.08 -1.08
C MET A 1 13.77 -0.57 -0.29
N ILE A 2 13.97 0.40 0.60
CA ILE A 2 12.88 1.06 1.34
C ILE A 2 12.97 2.55 1.01
N ALA A 3 11.85 3.15 0.61
CA ALA A 3 11.72 4.59 0.40
C ALA A 3 10.56 5.11 1.26
N SER A 4 10.74 6.27 1.89
CA SER A 4 9.71 6.94 2.68
C SER A 4 9.65 8.42 2.33
N ALA A 5 8.49 9.03 2.54
CA ALA A 5 8.27 10.46 2.35
C ALA A 5 7.79 11.09 3.65
N ARG A 6 7.93 12.42 3.75
CA ARG A 6 7.34 13.16 4.87
C ARG A 6 5.81 13.03 4.83
N PRO A 7 5.15 12.77 5.97
CA PRO A 7 3.70 12.76 6.03
C PRO A 7 3.11 14.08 5.56
N ALA A 8 2.01 14.03 4.80
CA ALA A 8 1.27 15.23 4.43
C ALA A 8 0.51 15.79 5.64
N PRO A 9 0.35 17.12 5.77
CA PRO A 9 -0.44 17.70 6.84
C PRO A 9 -1.94 17.44 6.66
N GLY A 10 -2.62 17.19 7.77
CA GLY A 10 -4.08 16.98 7.83
C GLY A 10 -4.54 15.66 7.25
N ASN A 11 -5.85 15.52 7.07
CA ASN A 11 -6.45 14.33 6.45
C ASN A 11 -6.44 14.46 4.92
N LYS A 12 -5.67 13.61 4.25
CA LYS A 12 -5.54 13.56 2.80
C LYS A 12 -5.68 12.13 2.32
N ALA A 13 -6.26 11.95 1.13
CA ALA A 13 -6.34 10.63 0.52
C ALA A 13 -4.93 10.11 0.17
N ASP A 14 -4.66 8.84 0.44
CA ASP A 14 -3.36 8.21 0.17
C ASP A 14 -2.89 8.39 -1.27
N ALA A 15 -3.80 8.25 -2.24
CA ALA A 15 -3.50 8.49 -3.66
C ALA A 15 -3.02 9.92 -3.94
N HIS A 16 -3.52 10.92 -3.20
CA HIS A 16 -3.06 12.30 -3.32
C HIS A 16 -1.67 12.44 -2.72
N VAL A 17 -1.45 11.95 -1.49
CA VAL A 17 -0.14 11.99 -0.82
C VAL A 17 0.93 11.27 -1.65
N TRP A 18 0.60 10.14 -2.27
CA TRP A 18 1.48 9.43 -3.20
C TRP A 18 1.96 10.33 -4.35
N ARG A 19 1.03 10.99 -5.04
CA ARG A 19 1.35 11.84 -6.21
C ARG A 19 2.16 13.08 -5.84
N GLU A 20 1.84 13.70 -4.71
CA GLU A 20 2.54 14.90 -4.21
C GLU A 20 3.89 14.57 -3.56
N SER A 21 4.17 13.29 -3.33
CA SER A 21 5.45 12.85 -2.78
C SER A 21 6.52 12.65 -3.85
N GLY A 22 7.77 12.46 -3.42
CA GLY A 22 8.87 12.00 -4.29
C GLY A 22 8.87 10.48 -4.54
N LEU A 23 7.93 9.72 -3.97
CA LEU A 23 7.91 8.26 -4.08
C LEU A 23 7.66 7.73 -5.50
N PRO A 24 6.81 8.36 -6.35
CA PRO A 24 6.65 7.93 -7.74
C PRO A 24 7.97 7.95 -8.52
N ALA A 25 8.79 8.99 -8.32
CA ALA A 25 10.11 9.10 -8.95
C ALA A 25 11.07 8.03 -8.41
N ALA A 26 11.06 7.79 -7.09
CA ALA A 26 11.88 6.75 -6.48
C ALA A 26 11.49 5.33 -6.90
N ALA A 27 10.22 5.12 -7.26
CA ALA A 27 9.69 3.84 -7.72
C ALA A 27 9.72 3.67 -9.24
N ALA A 28 10.29 4.63 -9.99
CA ALA A 28 10.33 4.59 -11.44
C ALA A 28 11.02 3.31 -11.94
N GLY A 29 10.40 2.66 -12.94
CA GLY A 29 10.90 1.38 -13.49
C GLY A 29 10.63 0.15 -12.62
N SER A 30 9.98 0.31 -11.46
CA SER A 30 9.59 -0.81 -10.59
C SER A 30 8.10 -1.14 -10.73
N THR A 31 7.77 -2.42 -10.63
CA THR A 31 6.39 -2.87 -10.44
C THR A 31 5.98 -2.64 -8.99
N VAL A 32 4.98 -1.79 -8.77
CA VAL A 32 4.52 -1.43 -7.42
C VAL A 32 3.09 -1.94 -7.20
N ILE A 33 2.94 -2.67 -6.09
CA ILE A 33 1.64 -3.09 -5.54
C ILE A 33 1.20 -2.09 -4.47
N ALA A 34 -0.09 -1.73 -4.46
CA ALA A 34 -0.65 -0.74 -3.54
C ALA A 34 -2.08 -1.09 -3.14
N ASP A 35 -2.52 -0.56 -2.01
CA ASP A 35 -3.89 -0.79 -1.55
C ASP A 35 -4.96 -0.11 -2.39
N GLY A 36 -6.22 -0.54 -2.20
CA GLY A 36 -7.37 -0.02 -2.94
C GLY A 36 -7.61 1.49 -2.76
N ALA A 37 -7.03 2.13 -1.74
CA ALA A 37 -7.07 3.58 -1.56
C ALA A 37 -6.22 4.35 -2.62
N TYR A 38 -5.29 3.66 -3.28
CA TYR A 38 -4.40 4.21 -4.31
C TYR A 38 -4.99 4.15 -5.73
N LEU A 39 -6.32 4.00 -5.87
CA LEU A 39 -6.97 3.99 -7.18
C LEU A 39 -6.63 5.25 -8.01
N GLY A 40 -6.38 5.04 -9.31
CA GLY A 40 -6.07 6.10 -10.26
C GLY A 40 -4.61 6.60 -10.24
N THR A 41 -3.70 5.89 -9.55
CA THR A 41 -2.27 6.23 -9.48
C THR A 41 -1.40 5.51 -10.53
N GLY A 42 -1.97 4.54 -11.25
CA GLY A 42 -1.24 3.67 -12.17
C GLY A 42 -0.54 2.48 -11.52
N LEU A 43 -0.62 2.34 -10.19
CA LEU A 43 -0.09 1.21 -9.43
C LEU A 43 -1.00 -0.02 -9.57
N ILE A 44 -0.44 -1.20 -9.30
CA ILE A 44 -1.22 -2.43 -9.21
C ILE A 44 -2.02 -2.40 -7.90
N VAL A 45 -3.33 -2.27 -8.01
CA VAL A 45 -4.27 -2.20 -6.88
C VAL A 45 -5.31 -3.31 -7.02
N PRO A 46 -5.94 -3.79 -5.93
CA PRO A 46 -6.90 -4.87 -6.01
C PRO A 46 -8.14 -4.43 -6.80
N HIS A 47 -8.73 -5.37 -7.54
CA HIS A 47 -9.99 -5.17 -8.24
C HIS A 47 -11.10 -4.85 -7.25
N ARG A 48 -11.80 -3.74 -7.49
CA ARG A 48 -12.92 -3.29 -6.68
C ARG A 48 -14.25 -3.81 -7.24
N ARG A 49 -15.00 -4.54 -6.43
CA ARG A 49 -16.39 -4.92 -6.73
C ARG A 49 -17.26 -3.67 -6.90
N ARG A 50 -18.06 -3.60 -7.97
CA ARG A 50 -19.04 -2.52 -8.20
C ARG A 50 -20.45 -3.04 -7.94
N ALA A 51 -21.37 -2.15 -7.57
CA ALA A 51 -22.76 -2.53 -7.34
C ALA A 51 -23.35 -3.22 -8.59
N GLY A 52 -23.98 -4.38 -8.41
CA GLY A 52 -24.54 -5.19 -9.50
C GLY A 52 -23.51 -5.83 -10.45
N ARG A 53 -22.20 -5.72 -10.15
CA ARG A 53 -21.14 -6.35 -10.95
C ARG A 53 -20.19 -7.13 -10.05
N PRO A 54 -20.40 -8.45 -9.90
CA PRO A 54 -19.47 -9.30 -9.16
C PRO A 54 -18.10 -9.29 -9.84
N LEU A 55 -17.07 -9.65 -9.09
CA LEU A 55 -15.75 -9.86 -9.66
C LEU A 55 -15.76 -11.09 -10.56
N LEU A 56 -14.98 -11.05 -11.63
CA LEU A 56 -14.71 -12.24 -12.41
C LEU A 56 -13.79 -13.17 -11.60
N ARG A 57 -13.86 -14.48 -11.86
CA ARG A 57 -13.01 -15.46 -11.18
C ARG A 57 -11.52 -15.08 -11.20
N GLY A 58 -10.99 -14.68 -12.36
CA GLY A 58 -9.60 -14.22 -12.46
C GLY A 58 -9.30 -12.99 -11.59
N GLN A 59 -10.24 -12.06 -11.44
CA GLN A 59 -10.07 -10.89 -10.56
C GLN A 59 -10.08 -11.27 -9.08
N GLU A 60 -10.81 -12.32 -8.71
CA GLU A 60 -10.78 -12.86 -7.34
C GLU A 60 -9.44 -13.56 -7.05
N GLU A 61 -8.92 -14.32 -8.01
CA GLU A 61 -7.61 -14.96 -7.96
C GLU A 61 -6.49 -13.91 -7.84
N ASP A 62 -6.51 -12.86 -8.68
CA ASP A 62 -5.58 -11.73 -8.60
C ASP A 62 -5.67 -11.01 -7.25
N ASN A 63 -6.88 -10.77 -6.74
CA ASN A 63 -7.09 -10.18 -5.43
C ASN A 63 -6.61 -11.08 -4.28
N ALA A 64 -6.61 -12.41 -4.46
CA ALA A 64 -6.09 -13.35 -3.46
C ALA A 64 -4.58 -13.28 -3.39
N GLU A 65 -3.90 -13.25 -4.54
CA GLU A 65 -2.44 -13.08 -4.57
C GLU A 65 -2.02 -11.70 -4.06
N HIS A 66 -2.75 -10.65 -4.43
CA HIS A 66 -2.54 -9.31 -3.88
C HIS A 66 -2.61 -9.29 -2.35
N ARG A 67 -3.63 -9.92 -1.76
CA ARG A 67 -3.77 -10.03 -0.29
C ARG A 67 -2.62 -10.81 0.34
N ARG A 68 -2.16 -11.88 -0.31
CA ARG A 68 -1.03 -12.70 0.16
C ARG A 68 0.27 -11.90 0.22
N VAL A 69 0.58 -11.14 -0.83
CA VAL A 69 1.77 -10.28 -0.87
C VAL A 69 1.67 -9.19 0.20
N ARG A 70 0.51 -8.51 0.29
CA ARG A 70 0.31 -7.43 1.26
C ARG A 70 0.45 -7.91 2.71
N ALA A 71 -0.16 -9.03 3.06
CA ALA A 71 -0.08 -9.58 4.41
C ALA A 71 1.36 -9.83 4.88
N ARG A 72 2.26 -10.26 3.98
CA ARG A 72 3.68 -10.44 4.29
C ARG A 72 4.37 -9.11 4.61
N VAL A 73 4.11 -8.08 3.79
CA VAL A 73 4.67 -6.74 3.98
C VAL A 73 4.16 -6.10 5.28
N GLU A 74 2.86 -6.14 5.51
CA GLU A 74 2.23 -5.64 6.74
C GLU A 74 2.78 -6.35 7.98
N HIS A 75 2.97 -7.68 7.92
CA HIS A 75 3.54 -8.43 9.03
C HIS A 75 4.97 -7.97 9.37
N THR A 76 5.83 -7.76 8.36
CA THR A 76 7.18 -7.22 8.58
C THR A 76 7.14 -5.82 9.18
N PHE A 77 6.24 -4.94 8.71
CA PHE A 77 6.10 -3.60 9.28
C PHE A 77 5.57 -3.64 10.72
N ALA A 78 4.60 -4.50 11.03
CA ALA A 78 4.08 -4.66 12.38
C ALA A 78 5.18 -5.10 13.36
N GLN A 79 6.06 -6.02 12.95
CA GLN A 79 7.22 -6.41 13.74
C GLN A 79 8.17 -5.23 13.99
N ALA A 80 8.47 -4.43 12.95
CA ALA A 80 9.35 -3.27 13.08
C ALA A 80 8.77 -2.21 14.02
N VAL A 81 7.48 -1.89 13.89
CA VAL A 81 6.77 -0.93 14.75
C VAL A 81 6.75 -1.42 16.20
N ALA A 82 6.48 -2.70 16.46
CA ALA A 82 6.50 -3.27 17.79
C ALA A 82 7.90 -3.18 18.43
N ALA A 83 8.96 -3.47 17.66
CA ALA A 83 10.33 -3.33 18.14
C ALA A 83 10.66 -1.88 18.52
N MET A 84 10.26 -0.91 17.69
CA MET A 84 10.44 0.51 17.96
C MET A 84 9.71 0.97 19.23
N HIS A 85 8.47 0.50 19.42
CA HIS A 85 7.69 0.79 20.63
C HIS A 85 8.39 0.28 21.89
N ASN A 86 8.87 -0.97 21.87
CA ASN A 86 9.59 -1.56 23.00
C ASN A 86 10.89 -0.79 23.30
N LEU A 87 11.65 -0.40 22.27
CA LEU A 87 12.86 0.42 22.41
C LEU A 87 12.58 1.80 23.03
N ALA A 88 11.44 2.41 22.70
CA ALA A 88 11.03 3.70 23.25
C ALA A 88 10.54 3.58 24.71
N MET A 89 10.03 2.43 25.14
CA MET A 89 9.63 2.17 26.54
C MET A 89 10.79 1.73 27.45
N THR A 90 11.92 1.32 26.87
CA THR A 90 13.11 0.90 27.63
C THR A 90 14.11 2.07 27.83
N ARG A 91 13.73 3.29 27.44
CA ARG A 91 14.45 4.55 27.68
C ARG A 91 13.63 5.45 28.59
#